data_AF-A0A6C0J2J7-F1
#
_entry.id   AF-A0A6C0J2J7-F1
#
_cell.length_a   1.000
_cell.length_b   1.000
_cell.length_c   1.000
_cell.angle_alpha   90.00
_cell.angle_beta   90.00
_cell.angle_gamma   90.00
#
_symmetry.space_group_name_H-M   'P 1'
#
loop_
_entity.id
_entity.type
_entity.pdbx_description
1 polymer ?
#
loop_
_entity_poly.entity_id
_entity_poly.type
_entity_poly.pdbx_seq_one_letter_code
_entity_poly.pdbx_strand_id
1 'polypeptide(L)'
;MEVPTTVQDFLFPKELWMTIYNFLGPALSTGYTMGSYLIVTYLVFVFCREWYRSYQVTGNAAMFPWGFAVLALILFIFILFCGWMFAPPGGGFKIFGYNIVELSACDGSKEKDAGLCYEKCEADFHGVGPVCWANTFGIGAGTPVGLEPCKPGLTNIGLMCVGWDGCLHKWHTIFGDACIGGPVFQGRLDNGGVCPGPSDFGGDLGAFDGNYQRFKSSADKPDPTPQESTDPVRSQLGKKTSSDMNAVKDKHTERVDGMCYKTCPPGMNHVPGMPYLCMKGDKLSYGRGAGTPPHLAKFLDRAQVWYFL
;
A
#
# COMPACT_ATOMS: atom_id res chain seq x y z
N MET A 1 -10.23 -12.07 -3.65
CA MET A 1 -9.99 -13.34 -2.93
C MET A 1 -9.57 -14.34 -3.97
N GLU A 2 -8.28 -14.66 -4.04
CA GLU A 2 -7.79 -15.69 -4.95
C GLU A 2 -8.21 -17.06 -4.42
N VAL A 3 -8.85 -17.85 -5.27
CA VAL A 3 -9.25 -19.22 -4.92
C VAL A 3 -8.00 -20.08 -4.95
N PRO A 4 -7.64 -20.78 -3.85
CA PRO A 4 -6.43 -21.60 -3.80
C PRO A 4 -6.52 -22.74 -4.82
N THR A 5 -5.49 -22.87 -5.66
CA THR A 5 -5.46 -23.82 -6.79
C THR A 5 -5.02 -25.23 -6.39
N THR A 6 -4.49 -25.42 -5.18
CA THR A 6 -4.04 -26.72 -4.70
C THR A 6 -4.57 -27.04 -3.31
N VAL A 7 -4.80 -28.34 -3.05
CA VAL A 7 -5.16 -28.85 -1.70
C VAL A 7 -4.09 -28.50 -0.66
N GLN A 8 -2.85 -28.32 -1.10
CA GLN A 8 -1.73 -27.94 -0.25
C GLN A 8 -1.86 -26.50 0.25
N ASP A 9 -2.33 -25.57 -0.58
CA ASP A 9 -2.60 -24.18 -0.18
C ASP A 9 -3.78 -24.07 0.80
N PHE A 10 -4.74 -24.99 0.72
CA PHE A 10 -5.88 -25.06 1.64
C PHE A 10 -5.49 -25.63 3.02
N LEU A 11 -4.70 -26.71 3.03
CA LEU A 11 -4.25 -27.33 4.29
C LEU A 11 -3.15 -26.53 4.99
N PHE A 12 -2.38 -25.73 4.24
CA PHE A 12 -1.25 -24.97 4.77
C PHE A 12 -1.30 -23.51 4.32
N PRO A 13 -2.23 -22.70 4.86
CA PRO A 13 -2.33 -21.29 4.49
C PRO A 13 -1.02 -20.56 4.86
N LYS A 14 -0.40 -19.92 3.87
CA LYS A 14 0.91 -19.25 3.98
C LYS A 14 0.96 -18.24 5.13
N GLU A 15 -0.14 -17.51 5.36
CA GLU A 15 -0.31 -16.55 6.45
C GLU A 15 -0.07 -17.17 7.83
N LEU A 16 -0.63 -18.36 8.07
CA LEU A 16 -0.56 -19.04 9.35
C LEU A 16 0.83 -19.64 9.58
N TRP A 17 1.42 -20.23 8.53
CA TRP A 17 2.76 -20.83 8.59
C TRP A 17 3.87 -19.80 8.68
N MET A 18 3.75 -18.64 8.05
CA MET A 18 4.69 -17.54 8.23
C MET A 18 4.69 -17.06 9.68
N THR A 19 3.53 -16.97 10.31
CA THR A 19 3.42 -16.58 11.73
C THR A 19 4.06 -17.63 12.65
N ILE A 20 3.77 -18.92 12.41
CA ILE A 20 4.37 -20.03 13.16
C ILE A 20 5.89 -20.07 12.95
N TYR A 21 6.37 -19.91 11.73
CA TYR A 21 7.80 -19.89 11.39
C TYR A 21 8.52 -18.70 12.05
N ASN A 22 7.91 -17.51 12.01
CA ASN A 22 8.45 -16.31 12.65
C ASN A 22 8.47 -16.42 14.18
N PHE A 23 7.60 -17.24 14.77
CA PHE A 23 7.58 -17.48 16.22
C PHE A 23 8.55 -18.60 16.64
N LEU A 24 8.53 -19.74 15.94
CA LEU A 24 9.37 -20.90 16.26
C LEU A 24 10.82 -20.73 15.84
N GLY A 25 11.09 -20.04 14.73
CA GLY A 25 12.44 -19.82 14.21
C GLY A 25 13.36 -19.19 15.26
N PRO A 26 13.01 -18.02 15.83
CA PRO A 26 13.79 -17.38 16.89
C PRO A 26 13.89 -18.24 18.15
N ALA A 27 12.82 -18.92 18.55
CA ALA A 27 12.79 -19.73 19.77
C ALA A 27 13.72 -20.95 19.68
N LEU A 28 13.68 -21.67 18.55
CA LEU A 28 14.56 -22.82 18.29
C LEU A 28 16.02 -22.38 18.10
N SER A 29 16.25 -21.26 17.42
CA SER A 29 17.59 -20.68 17.29
C SER A 29 18.16 -20.29 18.65
N THR A 30 17.37 -19.62 19.50
CA THR A 30 17.79 -19.21 20.84
C THR A 30 18.06 -20.44 21.72
N GLY A 31 17.17 -21.44 21.70
CA GLY A 31 17.38 -22.69 22.43
C GLY A 31 18.66 -23.42 22.03
N TYR A 32 18.93 -23.52 20.72
CA TYR A 32 20.14 -24.17 20.23
C TYR A 32 21.41 -23.38 20.58
N THR A 33 21.38 -22.05 20.48
CA THR A 33 22.54 -21.21 20.88
C THR A 33 22.85 -21.36 22.37
N MET A 34 21.83 -21.32 23.24
CA MET A 34 22.01 -21.52 24.68
C MET A 34 22.49 -22.94 25.00
N GLY A 35 21.97 -23.96 24.33
CA GLY A 35 22.43 -25.34 24.46
C GLY A 35 23.89 -25.52 24.04
N SER A 36 24.28 -24.98 22.88
CA SER A 36 25.66 -25.04 22.39
C SER A 36 26.63 -24.31 23.30
N TYR A 37 26.26 -23.16 23.85
CA TYR A 37 27.05 -22.41 24.84
C TYR A 37 27.29 -23.22 26.12
N LEU A 38 26.26 -23.87 26.65
CA LEU A 38 26.38 -24.74 27.83
C LEU A 38 27.29 -25.94 27.58
N ILE A 39 27.17 -26.57 26.40
CA ILE A 39 28.03 -27.70 26.01
C ILE A 39 29.49 -27.25 25.91
N VAL A 40 29.78 -26.12 25.23
CA VAL A 40 31.15 -25.60 25.10
C VAL A 40 31.72 -25.24 26.47
N THR A 41 30.94 -24.57 27.32
CA THR A 41 31.36 -24.21 28.69
C THR A 41 31.66 -25.46 29.53
N TYR A 42 30.83 -26.49 29.41
CA TYR A 42 31.06 -27.77 30.08
C TYR A 42 32.32 -28.48 29.58
N LEU A 43 32.57 -28.50 28.26
CA LEU A 43 33.77 -29.08 27.69
C LEU A 43 35.03 -28.35 28.15
N VAL A 44 35.00 -27.01 28.20
CA VAL A 44 36.09 -26.20 28.76
C VAL A 44 36.33 -26.53 30.22
N PHE A 45 35.26 -26.67 31.02
CA PHE A 45 35.38 -27.04 32.43
C PHE A 45 35.99 -28.43 32.63
N VAL A 46 35.53 -29.45 31.89
CA VAL A 46 36.09 -30.81 31.94
C VAL A 46 37.56 -30.79 31.53
N PHE A 47 37.90 -30.06 30.48
CA PHE A 47 39.28 -29.92 30.02
C PHE A 47 40.17 -29.29 31.10
N CYS A 48 39.74 -28.17 31.69
CA CYS A 48 40.45 -27.53 32.81
C CYS A 48 40.59 -28.45 34.02
N ARG A 49 39.58 -29.27 34.33
CA ARG A 49 39.60 -30.22 35.45
C ARG A 49 40.62 -31.33 35.23
N GLU A 50 40.59 -31.99 34.07
CA GLU A 50 41.55 -33.06 33.76
C GLU A 50 42.97 -32.49 33.63
N TRP A 51 43.10 -31.27 33.12
CA TRP A 51 44.37 -30.55 33.09
C TRP A 51 44.93 -30.26 34.49
N TYR A 52 44.11 -29.72 35.39
CA TYR A 52 44.50 -29.47 36.79
C TYR A 52 44.94 -30.77 37.50
N ARG A 53 44.22 -31.86 37.24
CA ARG A 53 44.55 -33.18 37.78
C ARG A 53 45.88 -33.71 37.25
N SER A 54 46.16 -33.54 35.96
CA SER A 54 47.44 -33.91 35.34
C SER A 54 48.61 -33.11 35.91
N TYR A 55 48.39 -31.80 36.15
CA TYR A 55 49.39 -30.92 36.75
C TYR A 55 49.79 -31.36 38.16
N GLN A 56 48.81 -31.72 39.01
CA GLN A 56 49.09 -32.16 40.37
C GLN A 56 49.92 -33.45 40.44
N VAL A 57 49.80 -34.36 39.46
CA VAL A 57 50.50 -35.65 39.46
C VAL A 57 51.92 -35.53 38.93
N THR A 58 52.14 -34.73 37.89
CA THR A 58 53.43 -34.70 37.18
C THR A 58 54.36 -33.58 37.64
N GLY A 59 53.84 -32.53 38.29
CA GLY A 59 54.63 -31.38 38.74
C GLY A 59 55.30 -30.58 37.61
N ASN A 60 55.01 -30.91 36.35
CA ASN A 60 55.72 -30.40 35.19
C ASN A 60 54.74 -29.65 34.28
N ALA A 61 54.96 -28.34 34.10
CA ALA A 61 54.13 -27.49 33.26
C ALA A 61 54.38 -27.68 31.75
N ALA A 62 55.13 -28.69 31.32
CA ALA A 62 55.56 -28.83 29.92
C ALA A 62 54.40 -29.07 28.91
N MET A 63 53.23 -29.55 29.37
CA MET A 63 52.02 -29.67 28.52
C MET A 63 51.24 -28.36 28.32
N PHE A 64 51.69 -27.24 28.91
CA PHE A 64 50.99 -25.95 28.90
C PHE A 64 50.70 -25.38 27.50
N PRO A 65 51.62 -25.34 26.52
CA PRO A 65 51.38 -24.62 25.26
C PRO A 65 50.30 -25.25 24.37
N TRP A 66 50.25 -26.58 24.33
CA TRP A 66 49.34 -27.32 23.46
C TRP A 66 47.89 -27.26 23.96
N GLY A 67 47.68 -27.25 25.28
CA GLY A 67 46.34 -27.09 25.85
C GLY A 67 45.71 -25.75 25.50
N PHE A 68 46.47 -24.66 25.58
CA PHE A 68 45.99 -23.33 25.16
C PHE A 68 45.75 -23.24 23.66
N ALA A 69 46.60 -23.86 22.83
CA ALA A 69 46.41 -23.87 21.38
C ALA A 69 45.11 -24.60 20.98
N VAL A 70 44.81 -25.75 21.60
CA VAL A 70 43.57 -26.51 21.36
C VAL A 70 42.34 -25.73 21.85
N LEU A 71 42.42 -25.12 23.04
CA LEU A 71 41.34 -24.28 23.56
C LEU A 71 41.05 -23.08 22.64
N ALA A 72 42.10 -22.39 22.17
CA ALA A 72 41.97 -21.26 21.26
C ALA A 72 41.36 -21.66 19.91
N LEU A 73 41.73 -22.83 19.39
CA LEU A 73 41.14 -23.38 18.17
C LEU A 73 39.63 -23.68 18.35
N ILE A 74 39.25 -24.29 19.47
CA ILE A 74 37.84 -24.58 19.79
C ILE A 74 37.03 -23.29 19.90
N LEU A 75 37.56 -22.27 20.60
CA LEU A 75 36.91 -20.97 20.71
C LEU A 75 36.78 -20.27 19.34
N PHE A 76 37.81 -20.34 18.50
CA PHE A 76 37.78 -19.77 17.16
C PHE A 76 36.72 -20.44 16.27
N ILE A 77 36.66 -21.78 16.27
CA ILE A 77 35.63 -22.53 15.54
C ILE A 77 34.23 -22.19 16.06
N PHE A 78 34.06 -22.06 17.38
CA PHE A 78 32.78 -21.66 17.98
C PHE A 78 32.35 -20.25 17.54
N ILE A 79 33.27 -19.28 17.51
CA ILE A 79 32.99 -17.92 17.03
C ILE A 79 32.57 -17.94 15.55
N LEU A 80 33.27 -18.71 14.70
CA LEU A 80 32.89 -18.86 13.30
C LEU A 80 31.51 -19.52 13.15
N PHE A 81 31.23 -20.54 13.95
CA PHE A 81 29.94 -21.24 13.94
C PHE A 81 28.80 -20.33 14.41
N CYS A 82 28.98 -19.58 15.51
CA CYS A 82 28.01 -18.58 15.95
C CYS A 82 27.82 -17.49 14.89
N GLY A 83 28.90 -16.98 14.30
CA GLY A 83 28.83 -15.99 13.22
C GLY A 83 28.04 -16.50 12.01
N TRP A 84 28.20 -17.77 11.65
CA TRP A 84 27.44 -18.41 10.58
C TRP A 84 25.96 -18.62 10.95
N MET A 85 25.67 -19.02 12.20
CA MET A 85 24.30 -19.28 12.66
C MET A 85 23.47 -18.01 12.83
N PHE A 86 24.09 -16.90 13.26
CA PHE A 86 23.43 -15.60 13.38
C PHE A 86 23.41 -14.80 12.08
N ALA A 87 24.04 -15.29 11.01
CA ALA A 87 23.89 -14.70 9.69
C ALA A 87 22.49 -15.05 9.16
N PRO A 88 21.63 -14.05 8.89
CA PRO A 88 20.31 -14.31 8.35
C PRO A 88 20.41 -15.07 7.01
N PRO A 89 19.57 -16.08 6.75
CA PRO A 89 19.57 -16.79 5.48
C PRO A 89 19.26 -15.79 4.35
N GLY A 90 20.28 -15.47 3.55
CA GLY A 90 20.19 -14.49 2.46
C GLY A 90 20.75 -13.09 2.75
N GLY A 91 21.19 -12.81 3.98
CA GLY A 91 21.93 -11.58 4.27
C GLY A 91 23.43 -11.81 4.19
N GLY A 92 24.12 -11.11 3.28
CA GLY A 92 25.58 -11.13 3.21
C GLY A 92 26.24 -10.85 4.57
N PHE A 93 27.45 -11.35 4.77
CA PHE A 93 28.26 -11.12 5.97
C PHE A 93 28.36 -9.61 6.27
N LYS A 94 27.67 -9.15 7.32
CA LYS A 94 27.79 -7.78 7.85
C LYS A 94 28.76 -7.79 9.02
N ILE A 95 29.92 -7.18 8.86
CA ILE A 95 30.85 -6.94 9.97
C ILE A 95 30.75 -5.45 10.32
N PHE A 96 30.44 -5.13 11.58
CA PHE A 96 30.25 -3.76 12.09
C PHE A 96 29.22 -2.90 11.35
N GLY A 97 28.16 -3.51 10.80
CA GLY A 97 27.11 -2.78 10.07
C GLY A 97 27.45 -2.39 8.63
N TYR A 98 28.65 -2.75 8.15
CA TYR A 98 29.06 -2.53 6.77
C TYR A 98 28.97 -3.84 5.97
N ASN A 99 28.37 -3.77 4.78
CA ASN A 99 28.36 -4.89 3.83
C ASN A 99 29.76 -4.98 3.21
N ILE A 100 30.60 -5.88 3.71
CA ILE A 100 31.98 -6.05 3.19
C ILE A 100 31.99 -6.69 1.80
N VAL A 101 30.85 -7.28 1.40
CA VAL A 101 30.68 -7.86 0.07
C VAL A 101 29.32 -7.44 -0.48
N GLU A 102 29.27 -6.24 -1.05
CA GLU A 102 28.17 -5.82 -1.92
C GLU A 102 28.36 -6.48 -3.29
N LEU A 103 28.05 -7.78 -3.37
CA LEU A 103 28.28 -8.67 -4.53
C LEU A 103 27.45 -8.31 -5.77
N SER A 104 26.83 -7.14 -5.80
CA SER A 104 25.93 -6.72 -6.87
C SER A 104 25.73 -5.21 -6.88
N ALA A 105 26.82 -4.45 -6.98
CA ALA A 105 26.68 -3.05 -7.37
C ALA A 105 26.23 -3.02 -8.83
N CYS A 106 24.97 -2.68 -9.07
CA CYS A 106 24.55 -2.23 -10.38
C CYS A 106 25.31 -0.95 -10.73
N ASP A 107 25.54 -0.70 -12.02
CA ASP A 107 26.03 0.61 -12.44
C ASP A 107 25.11 1.72 -11.88
N GLY A 108 25.65 2.89 -11.54
CA GLY A 108 24.89 3.95 -10.86
C GLY A 108 23.69 4.48 -11.67
N SER A 109 23.65 4.16 -12.96
CA SER A 109 22.54 4.39 -13.89
C SER A 109 21.37 3.40 -13.73
N LYS A 110 21.59 2.27 -13.07
CA LYS A 110 20.65 1.14 -12.95
C LYS A 110 20.10 0.96 -11.53
N GLU A 111 18.95 0.33 -11.44
CA GLU A 111 18.29 -0.06 -10.20
C GLU A 111 18.35 -1.59 -10.04
N LYS A 112 18.64 -2.05 -8.83
CA LYS A 112 18.69 -3.48 -8.52
C LYS A 112 17.30 -3.94 -8.06
N ASP A 113 16.73 -4.90 -8.78
CA ASP A 113 15.47 -5.55 -8.39
C ASP A 113 15.53 -7.05 -8.68
N ALA A 114 15.04 -7.86 -7.73
CA ALA A 114 15.07 -9.33 -7.78
C ALA A 114 16.45 -9.95 -8.17
N GLY A 115 17.55 -9.28 -7.83
CA GLY A 115 18.91 -9.75 -8.13
C GLY A 115 19.43 -9.40 -9.54
N LEU A 116 18.67 -8.66 -10.34
CA LEU A 116 19.06 -8.16 -11.66
C LEU A 116 19.17 -6.62 -11.64
N CYS A 117 19.97 -6.08 -12.56
CA CYS A 117 20.13 -4.64 -12.75
C CYS A 117 19.31 -4.18 -13.95
N TYR A 118 18.34 -3.30 -13.71
CA TYR A 118 17.47 -2.71 -14.73
C TYR A 118 17.77 -1.23 -14.92
N GLU A 119 17.39 -0.66 -16.06
CA GLU A 119 17.41 0.79 -16.22
C GLU A 119 16.49 1.48 -15.20
N LYS A 120 16.86 2.68 -14.75
CA LYS A 120 15.99 3.48 -13.89
C LYS A 120 14.72 3.86 -14.65
N CYS A 121 13.59 3.82 -13.95
CA CYS A 121 12.33 4.30 -14.52
C CYS A 121 12.35 5.83 -14.70
N GLU A 122 11.52 6.31 -15.61
CA GLU A 122 11.24 7.72 -15.84
C GLU A 122 10.65 8.35 -14.58
N ALA A 123 10.70 9.68 -14.49
CA ALA A 123 10.04 10.40 -13.40
C ALA A 123 8.55 10.03 -13.35
N ASP A 124 7.99 9.93 -12.15
CA ASP A 124 6.62 9.49 -11.89
C ASP A 124 6.34 7.99 -12.17
N PHE A 125 7.37 7.16 -12.37
CA PHE A 125 7.25 5.70 -12.44
C PHE A 125 8.14 5.02 -11.37
N HIS A 126 7.76 3.81 -10.97
CA HIS A 126 8.57 2.92 -10.14
C HIS A 126 8.73 1.54 -10.79
N GLY A 127 9.89 0.93 -10.59
CA GLY A 127 10.23 -0.35 -11.20
C GLY A 127 9.74 -1.54 -10.39
N VAL A 128 9.07 -2.49 -11.05
CA VAL A 128 8.82 -3.83 -10.51
C VAL A 128 9.22 -4.85 -11.57
N GLY A 129 10.43 -5.40 -11.41
CA GLY A 129 11.09 -6.27 -12.38
C GLY A 129 11.35 -5.56 -13.72
N PRO A 130 10.98 -6.15 -14.87
CA PRO A 130 11.22 -5.58 -16.19
C PRO A 130 10.22 -4.47 -16.57
N VAL A 131 9.26 -4.15 -15.72
CA VAL A 131 8.19 -3.17 -16.00
C VAL A 131 8.31 -1.97 -15.07
N CYS A 132 8.20 -0.78 -15.64
CA CYS A 132 8.00 0.47 -14.91
C CYS A 132 6.49 0.75 -14.83
N TRP A 133 5.96 0.87 -13.63
CA TRP A 133 4.56 1.19 -13.35
C TRP A 133 4.43 2.65 -12.97
N ALA A 134 3.37 3.32 -13.43
CA ALA A 134 3.10 4.69 -13.06
C ALA A 134 2.88 4.79 -11.54
N ASN A 135 3.38 5.86 -10.93
CA ASN A 135 3.12 6.16 -9.54
C ASN A 135 1.64 6.54 -9.38
N THR A 136 0.90 5.67 -8.69
CA THR A 136 -0.52 5.87 -8.45
C THR A 136 -0.76 6.44 -7.05
N PHE A 137 -1.76 7.31 -6.94
CA PHE A 137 -2.26 7.84 -5.67
C PHE A 137 -3.67 7.31 -5.40
N GLY A 138 -3.90 6.73 -4.22
CA GLY A 138 -5.21 6.24 -3.81
C GLY A 138 -6.12 7.37 -3.35
N ILE A 139 -7.29 7.50 -3.97
CA ILE A 139 -8.30 8.51 -3.61
C ILE A 139 -9.44 7.94 -2.75
N GLY A 140 -9.38 6.65 -2.41
CA GLY A 140 -10.36 5.94 -1.60
C GLY A 140 -11.30 5.06 -2.42
N ALA A 141 -11.97 4.14 -1.73
CA ALA A 141 -13.02 3.33 -2.34
C ALA A 141 -14.20 4.24 -2.72
N GLY A 142 -14.70 4.11 -3.94
CA GLY A 142 -15.85 4.88 -4.41
C GLY A 142 -17.13 4.56 -3.64
N THR A 143 -18.12 5.44 -3.76
CA THR A 143 -19.46 5.26 -3.18
C THR A 143 -20.45 4.87 -4.29
N PRO A 144 -21.51 4.11 -3.99
CA PRO A 144 -22.56 3.85 -4.97
C PRO A 144 -23.24 5.18 -5.36
N VAL A 145 -23.70 5.28 -6.61
CA VAL A 145 -24.45 6.45 -7.07
C VAL A 145 -25.69 6.70 -6.20
N GLY A 146 -25.97 7.98 -5.96
CA GLY A 146 -27.19 8.43 -5.31
C GLY A 146 -28.40 8.37 -6.24
N LEU A 147 -29.57 8.35 -5.62
CA LEU A 147 -30.85 8.40 -6.32
C LEU A 147 -31.13 9.83 -6.78
N GLU A 148 -31.61 10.02 -8.00
CA GLU A 148 -31.96 11.35 -8.51
C GLU A 148 -33.04 12.01 -7.64
N PRO A 149 -32.95 13.33 -7.35
CA PRO A 149 -34.00 14.01 -6.62
C PRO A 149 -35.29 14.04 -7.45
N CYS A 150 -36.43 13.88 -6.78
CA CYS A 150 -37.72 13.94 -7.44
C CYS A 150 -37.99 15.33 -8.04
N LYS A 151 -38.69 15.37 -9.18
CA LYS A 151 -39.16 16.63 -9.76
C LYS A 151 -40.11 17.33 -8.77
N PRO A 152 -40.16 18.67 -8.75
CA PRO A 152 -41.11 19.40 -7.92
C PRO A 152 -42.54 18.89 -8.13
N GLY A 153 -43.26 18.59 -7.04
CA GLY A 153 -44.62 18.03 -7.08
C GLY A 153 -44.71 16.51 -7.02
N LEU A 154 -43.58 15.78 -7.09
CA LEU A 154 -43.52 14.35 -6.85
C LEU A 154 -42.98 14.06 -5.45
N THR A 155 -43.59 13.10 -4.77
CA THR A 155 -43.16 12.59 -3.46
C THR A 155 -42.21 11.41 -3.65
N ASN A 156 -41.12 11.38 -2.89
CA ASN A 156 -40.17 10.28 -2.89
C ASN A 156 -40.74 9.07 -2.12
N ILE A 157 -40.80 7.91 -2.78
CA ILE A 157 -41.13 6.62 -2.17
C ILE A 157 -40.06 5.61 -2.59
N GLY A 158 -38.94 5.62 -1.87
CA GLY A 158 -37.82 4.70 -2.09
C GLY A 158 -37.12 4.94 -3.43
N LEU A 159 -37.21 3.96 -4.34
CA LEU A 159 -36.56 3.99 -5.67
C LEU A 159 -37.37 4.73 -6.74
N MET A 160 -38.56 5.22 -6.40
CA MET A 160 -39.44 5.93 -7.34
C MET A 160 -39.96 7.24 -6.76
N CYS A 161 -40.24 8.16 -7.67
CA CYS A 161 -40.97 9.38 -7.40
C CYS A 161 -42.43 9.17 -7.83
N VAL A 162 -43.36 9.43 -6.92
CA VAL A 162 -44.80 9.26 -7.13
C VAL A 162 -45.48 10.59 -6.95
N GLY A 163 -46.34 10.97 -7.89
CA GLY A 163 -47.19 12.15 -7.72
C GLY A 163 -48.42 12.07 -8.60
N TRP A 164 -49.17 13.16 -8.62
CA TRP A 164 -50.37 13.28 -9.42
C TRP A 164 -50.18 14.38 -10.44
N ASP A 165 -50.22 14.04 -11.73
CA ASP A 165 -50.27 15.05 -12.78
C ASP A 165 -51.74 15.31 -13.09
N GLY A 166 -52.17 16.56 -12.90
CA GLY A 166 -53.53 17.00 -13.20
C GLY A 166 -53.90 16.88 -14.68
N CYS A 167 -52.92 16.70 -15.56
CA CYS A 167 -53.13 16.63 -17.01
C CYS A 167 -52.23 15.59 -17.70
N LEU A 168 -52.13 14.37 -17.12
CA LEU A 168 -51.35 13.27 -17.70
C LEU A 168 -51.80 12.94 -19.13
N HIS A 169 -53.12 12.97 -19.36
CA HIS A 169 -53.71 12.75 -20.68
C HIS A 169 -54.40 14.03 -21.15
N LYS A 170 -53.75 14.75 -22.07
CA LYS A 170 -54.39 15.80 -22.87
C LYS A 170 -55.20 15.18 -24.00
N TRP A 171 -56.50 15.40 -23.97
CA TRP A 171 -57.38 15.08 -25.08
C TRP A 171 -57.80 16.39 -25.75
N HIS A 172 -57.46 16.54 -27.04
CA HIS A 172 -58.02 17.61 -27.84
C HIS A 172 -59.47 17.25 -28.16
N THR A 173 -60.42 17.88 -27.46
CA THR A 173 -61.85 17.74 -27.75
C THR A 173 -62.34 18.95 -28.52
N ILE A 174 -63.49 18.82 -29.19
CA ILE A 174 -64.14 19.94 -29.90
C ILE A 174 -64.58 21.08 -28.97
N PHE A 175 -64.55 20.88 -27.65
CA PHE A 175 -64.87 21.88 -26.63
C PHE A 175 -63.62 22.44 -25.92
N GLY A 176 -62.43 22.13 -26.42
CA GLY A 176 -61.14 22.52 -25.82
C GLY A 176 -60.33 21.33 -25.30
N ASP A 177 -59.17 21.63 -24.73
CA ASP A 177 -58.28 20.63 -24.17
C ASP A 177 -58.85 20.12 -22.83
N ALA A 178 -59.29 18.86 -22.82
CA ALA A 178 -59.70 18.18 -21.59
C ALA A 178 -58.49 17.43 -20.99
N CYS A 179 -58.29 17.61 -19.69
CA CYS A 179 -57.24 16.97 -18.92
C CYS A 179 -57.86 15.93 -17.98
N ILE A 180 -57.45 14.67 -18.09
CA ILE A 180 -57.71 13.66 -17.04
C ILE A 180 -56.41 13.44 -16.28
N GLY A 181 -56.44 13.76 -14.98
CA GLY A 181 -55.29 13.56 -14.12
C GLY A 181 -55.07 12.10 -13.77
N GLY A 182 -53.82 11.73 -13.49
CA GLY A 182 -53.45 10.36 -13.15
C GLY A 182 -52.13 10.29 -12.36
N PRO A 183 -51.82 9.12 -11.79
CA PRO A 183 -50.57 8.91 -11.08
C PRO A 183 -49.38 8.92 -12.04
N VAL A 184 -48.33 9.66 -11.68
CA VAL A 184 -47.04 9.66 -12.38
C VAL A 184 -46.04 8.88 -11.55
N PHE A 185 -45.37 7.93 -12.20
CA PHE A 185 -44.24 7.19 -11.65
C PHE A 185 -42.99 7.56 -12.44
N GLN A 186 -41.95 7.97 -11.74
CA GLN A 186 -40.64 8.23 -12.33
C GLN A 186 -39.58 7.45 -11.56
N GLY A 187 -38.72 6.70 -12.25
CA GLY A 187 -37.61 6.01 -11.62
C GLY A 187 -36.53 7.01 -11.20
N ARG A 188 -35.88 6.76 -10.06
CA ARG A 188 -34.81 7.64 -9.56
C ARG A 188 -33.42 7.30 -10.10
N LEU A 189 -33.33 6.32 -10.98
CA LEU A 189 -32.10 5.89 -11.65
C LEU A 189 -32.23 5.96 -13.18
N ASP A 190 -33.25 6.65 -13.68
CA ASP A 190 -33.53 6.73 -15.11
C ASP A 190 -32.41 7.43 -15.90
N ASN A 191 -31.62 8.31 -15.26
CA ASN A 191 -30.45 8.97 -15.84
C ASN A 191 -29.10 8.42 -15.28
N GLY A 192 -29.13 7.21 -14.71
CA GLY A 192 -27.96 6.52 -14.17
C GLY A 192 -27.50 7.02 -12.80
N GLY A 193 -28.35 7.75 -12.07
CA GLY A 193 -28.06 8.23 -10.72
C GLY A 193 -27.14 9.46 -10.69
N VAL A 194 -26.98 10.01 -9.48
CA VAL A 194 -26.25 11.25 -9.22
C VAL A 194 -25.06 11.03 -8.28
N CYS A 195 -24.01 11.84 -8.48
CA CYS A 195 -22.90 11.95 -7.54
C CYS A 195 -22.94 13.33 -6.86
N PRO A 196 -22.60 13.44 -5.57
CA PRO A 196 -22.17 12.38 -4.65
C PRO A 196 -23.30 11.46 -4.13
N GLY A 197 -22.91 10.28 -3.66
CA GLY A 197 -23.82 9.23 -3.19
C GLY A 197 -24.28 9.42 -1.73
N PRO A 198 -25.19 8.57 -1.22
CA PRO A 198 -25.74 8.71 0.13
C PRO A 198 -24.69 8.55 1.24
N SER A 199 -23.67 7.72 1.00
CA SER A 199 -22.56 7.52 1.93
C SER A 199 -21.76 8.80 2.19
N ASP A 200 -21.71 9.72 1.22
CA ASP A 200 -21.09 11.03 1.38
C ASP A 200 -21.84 11.94 2.37
N PHE A 201 -23.12 11.65 2.64
CA PHE A 201 -23.98 12.44 3.53
C PHE A 201 -24.30 11.71 4.83
N GLY A 202 -23.46 10.74 5.22
CA GLY A 202 -23.63 9.97 6.46
C GLY A 202 -24.60 8.79 6.34
N GLY A 203 -25.06 8.44 5.13
CA GLY A 203 -25.86 7.24 4.87
C GLY A 203 -27.36 7.34 5.18
N ASP A 204 -27.84 8.49 5.66
CA ASP A 204 -29.27 8.72 5.89
C ASP A 204 -30.01 8.99 4.56
N LEU A 205 -30.69 7.96 4.07
CA LEU A 205 -31.49 8.03 2.84
C LEU A 205 -32.68 9.00 2.94
N GLY A 206 -33.23 9.23 4.15
CA GLY A 206 -34.36 10.14 4.36
C GLY A 206 -33.95 11.61 4.23
N ALA A 207 -32.72 11.94 4.67
CA ALA A 207 -32.15 13.28 4.54
C ALA A 207 -31.39 13.51 3.22
N PHE A 208 -31.20 12.47 2.40
CA PHE A 208 -30.36 12.53 1.20
C PHE A 208 -30.79 13.62 0.23
N ASP A 209 -32.08 13.73 -0.11
CA ASP A 209 -32.55 14.70 -1.11
C ASP A 209 -32.28 16.14 -0.67
N GLY A 210 -32.52 16.45 0.61
CA GLY A 210 -32.24 17.76 1.18
C GLY A 210 -30.74 18.08 1.22
N ASN A 211 -29.92 17.09 1.61
CA ASN A 211 -28.47 17.23 1.65
C ASN A 211 -27.87 17.39 0.25
N TYR A 212 -28.36 16.63 -0.73
CA TYR A 212 -27.95 16.71 -2.12
C TYR A 212 -28.31 18.07 -2.74
N GLN A 213 -29.50 18.61 -2.48
CA GLN A 213 -29.88 19.96 -2.94
C GLN A 213 -29.02 21.06 -2.31
N ARG A 214 -28.65 20.93 -1.03
CA ARG A 214 -27.70 21.85 -0.37
C ARG A 214 -26.31 21.75 -0.98
N PHE A 215 -25.85 20.53 -1.25
CA PHE A 215 -24.58 20.29 -1.95
C PHE A 215 -24.59 20.94 -3.32
N LYS A 216 -25.63 20.70 -4.13
CA LYS A 216 -25.74 21.23 -5.49
C LYS A 216 -25.75 22.76 -5.52
N SER A 217 -26.57 23.38 -4.65
CA SER A 217 -26.60 24.85 -4.53
C SER A 217 -25.28 25.45 -4.01
N SER A 218 -24.48 24.68 -3.27
CA SER A 218 -23.13 25.07 -2.87
C SER A 218 -22.10 24.88 -4.00
N ALA A 219 -22.22 23.78 -4.76
CA ALA A 219 -21.29 23.40 -5.82
C ALA A 219 -21.41 24.31 -7.05
N ASP A 220 -22.62 24.71 -7.41
CA ASP A 220 -22.92 25.56 -8.58
C ASP A 220 -22.41 27.01 -8.41
N LYS A 221 -22.06 27.43 -7.19
CA LYS A 221 -21.46 28.75 -6.94
C LYS A 221 -20.02 28.77 -7.47
N PRO A 222 -19.57 29.88 -8.08
CA PRO A 222 -18.18 30.02 -8.50
C PRO A 222 -17.22 30.03 -7.30
N ASP A 223 -16.04 29.45 -7.50
CA ASP A 223 -14.97 29.48 -6.52
C ASP A 223 -14.48 30.92 -6.28
N PRO A 224 -14.07 31.26 -5.04
CA PRO A 224 -13.47 32.55 -4.74
C PRO A 224 -12.12 32.70 -5.45
N THR A 225 -11.80 33.92 -5.87
CA THR A 225 -10.39 34.26 -6.14
C THR A 225 -9.58 34.33 -4.83
N PRO A 226 -8.24 34.19 -4.88
CA PRO A 226 -7.41 34.32 -3.69
C PRO A 226 -7.61 35.64 -2.92
N GLN A 227 -7.87 36.74 -3.64
CA GLN A 227 -8.13 38.06 -3.06
C GLN A 227 -9.50 38.14 -2.38
N GLU A 228 -10.53 37.51 -2.97
CA GLU A 228 -11.88 37.42 -2.38
C GLU A 228 -11.93 36.49 -1.16
N SER A 229 -10.90 35.65 -0.96
CA SER A 229 -10.89 34.70 0.15
C SER A 229 -10.82 35.38 1.53
N THR A 230 -10.32 36.61 1.59
CA THR A 230 -10.12 37.39 2.83
C THR A 230 -11.24 38.41 3.12
N ASP A 231 -12.20 38.59 2.22
CA ASP A 231 -13.24 39.62 2.37
C ASP A 231 -14.39 39.15 3.29
N PRO A 232 -14.70 39.86 4.39
CA PRO A 232 -15.82 39.51 5.28
C PRO A 232 -17.21 39.63 4.63
N VAL A 233 -17.34 40.31 3.48
CA VAL A 233 -18.62 40.57 2.78
C VAL A 233 -18.93 39.50 1.71
N ARG A 234 -18.15 38.43 1.64
CA ARG A 234 -18.21 37.37 0.62
C ARG A 234 -19.58 36.75 0.35
N SER A 235 -20.47 36.70 1.35
CA SER A 235 -21.84 36.19 1.18
C SER A 235 -22.69 37.03 0.20
N GLN A 236 -22.35 38.30 -0.01
CA GLN A 236 -23.10 39.20 -0.89
C GLN A 236 -22.71 39.08 -2.36
N LEU A 237 -21.54 38.49 -2.67
CA LEU A 237 -21.01 38.37 -4.04
C LEU A 237 -21.48 37.11 -4.78
N GLY A 238 -22.36 36.29 -4.17
CA GLY A 238 -22.82 35.02 -4.75
C GLY A 238 -21.71 33.95 -4.92
N LYS A 239 -20.52 34.18 -4.35
CA LYS A 239 -19.40 33.23 -4.36
C LYS A 239 -19.60 32.13 -3.30
N LYS A 240 -18.91 31.00 -3.45
CA LYS A 240 -18.87 29.96 -2.39
C LYS A 240 -18.38 30.58 -1.09
N THR A 241 -19.11 30.38 0.00
CA THR A 241 -18.69 30.68 1.39
C THR A 241 -17.85 29.54 1.97
N SER A 242 -17.26 29.71 3.16
CA SER A 242 -16.55 28.62 3.86
C SER A 242 -17.46 27.43 4.18
N SER A 243 -18.74 27.68 4.46
CA SER A 243 -19.74 26.62 4.63
C SER A 243 -19.99 25.87 3.32
N ASP A 244 -20.09 26.58 2.19
CA ASP A 244 -20.25 25.96 0.87
C ASP A 244 -19.02 25.12 0.50
N MET A 245 -17.81 25.62 0.76
CA MET A 245 -16.57 24.87 0.56
C MET A 245 -16.55 23.60 1.40
N ASN A 246 -16.94 23.66 2.67
CA ASN A 246 -17.01 22.48 3.54
C ASN A 246 -18.08 21.48 3.10
N ALA A 247 -19.20 21.95 2.55
CA ALA A 247 -20.26 21.08 2.04
C ALA A 247 -19.83 20.30 0.79
N VAL A 248 -18.97 20.90 -0.05
CA VAL A 248 -18.45 20.29 -1.28
C VAL A 248 -17.16 19.50 -1.05
N LYS A 249 -16.39 19.85 -0.01
CA LYS A 249 -15.11 19.21 0.30
C LYS A 249 -15.29 17.72 0.58
N ASP A 250 -14.35 16.95 0.04
CA ASP A 250 -14.23 15.51 0.26
C ASP A 250 -15.40 14.65 -0.28
N LYS A 251 -16.23 15.21 -1.15
CA LYS A 251 -17.35 14.49 -1.78
C LYS A 251 -16.88 13.72 -3.00
N HIS A 252 -17.47 12.54 -3.21
CA HIS A 252 -17.26 11.74 -4.42
C HIS A 252 -18.08 12.33 -5.57
N THR A 253 -17.54 13.29 -6.31
CA THR A 253 -18.29 14.03 -7.35
C THR A 253 -18.19 13.43 -8.75
N GLU A 254 -17.21 12.58 -9.01
CA GLU A 254 -16.93 12.07 -10.35
C GLU A 254 -17.56 10.70 -10.56
N ARG A 255 -18.34 10.54 -11.64
CA ARG A 255 -19.04 9.29 -11.94
C ARG A 255 -18.20 8.44 -12.90
N VAL A 256 -17.79 7.25 -12.46
CA VAL A 256 -17.08 6.27 -13.29
C VAL A 256 -17.73 4.90 -13.07
N ASP A 257 -18.16 4.24 -14.15
CA ASP A 257 -18.73 2.89 -14.15
C ASP A 257 -19.84 2.62 -13.11
N GLY A 258 -20.72 3.61 -12.91
CA GLY A 258 -21.86 3.49 -11.98
C GLY A 258 -21.51 3.69 -10.50
N MET A 259 -20.30 4.16 -10.21
CA MET A 259 -19.86 4.58 -8.87
C MET A 259 -19.41 6.03 -8.89
N CYS A 260 -19.42 6.63 -7.71
CA CYS A 260 -18.92 7.98 -7.45
C CYS A 260 -17.53 7.90 -6.83
N TYR A 261 -16.58 8.64 -7.38
CA TYR A 261 -15.21 8.75 -6.92
C TYR A 261 -14.87 10.21 -6.58
N LYS A 262 -13.84 10.42 -5.77
CA LYS A 262 -13.28 11.75 -5.58
C LYS A 262 -12.58 12.19 -6.86
N THR A 263 -12.61 13.48 -7.16
CA THR A 263 -11.89 14.02 -8.30
C THR A 263 -10.38 13.84 -8.10
N CYS A 264 -9.68 13.40 -9.16
CA CYS A 264 -8.23 13.35 -9.12
C CYS A 264 -7.62 14.76 -8.92
N PRO A 265 -6.43 14.86 -8.30
CA PRO A 265 -5.69 16.11 -8.25
C PRO A 265 -5.46 16.70 -9.65
N PRO A 266 -5.36 18.04 -9.79
CA PRO A 266 -5.14 18.67 -11.09
C PRO A 266 -3.94 18.09 -11.83
N GLY A 267 -4.14 17.70 -13.10
CA GLY A 267 -3.10 17.09 -13.94
C GLY A 267 -2.91 15.58 -13.75
N MET A 268 -3.77 14.93 -12.97
CA MET A 268 -3.86 13.48 -12.86
C MET A 268 -5.18 12.96 -13.43
N ASN A 269 -5.15 11.74 -13.96
CA ASN A 269 -6.30 11.04 -14.50
C ASN A 269 -6.54 9.74 -13.73
N HIS A 270 -7.77 9.25 -13.77
CA HIS A 270 -8.10 7.92 -13.22
C HIS A 270 -7.37 6.82 -13.99
N VAL A 271 -6.93 5.79 -13.26
CA VAL A 271 -6.37 4.59 -13.87
C VAL A 271 -7.49 3.80 -14.56
N PRO A 272 -7.37 3.44 -15.85
CA PRO A 272 -8.37 2.63 -16.55
C PRO A 272 -8.65 1.31 -15.83
N GLY A 273 -9.92 1.05 -15.52
CA GLY A 273 -10.36 -0.14 -14.77
C GLY A 273 -10.06 -0.10 -13.26
N MET A 274 -9.39 0.94 -12.75
CA MET A 274 -9.11 1.15 -11.33
C MET A 274 -9.37 2.62 -10.91
N PRO A 275 -10.61 3.12 -11.00
CA PRO A 275 -10.95 4.53 -10.72
C PRO A 275 -10.79 4.97 -9.25
N TYR A 276 -10.36 4.09 -8.36
CA TYR A 276 -9.93 4.46 -7.00
C TYR A 276 -8.46 4.91 -6.95
N LEU A 277 -7.75 4.86 -8.08
CA LEU A 277 -6.37 5.30 -8.26
C LEU A 277 -6.29 6.42 -9.28
N CYS A 278 -5.51 7.44 -8.96
CA CYS A 278 -5.12 8.50 -9.88
C CYS A 278 -3.66 8.32 -10.29
N MET A 279 -3.33 8.63 -11.55
CA MET A 279 -1.97 8.61 -12.07
C MET A 279 -1.69 9.88 -12.88
N LYS A 280 -0.42 10.23 -13.00
CA LYS A 280 0.02 11.36 -13.82
C LYS A 280 0.42 10.86 -15.22
N GLY A 281 -0.11 11.50 -16.25
CA GLY A 281 0.10 11.11 -17.65
C GLY A 281 -0.81 9.98 -18.12
N ASP A 282 -0.56 9.49 -19.34
CA ASP A 282 -1.48 8.57 -20.04
C ASP A 282 -0.99 7.11 -20.08
N LYS A 283 0.26 6.84 -19.67
CA LYS A 283 0.87 5.50 -19.73
C LYS A 283 0.84 4.83 -18.37
N LEU A 284 0.06 3.76 -18.22
CA LEU A 284 -0.01 2.99 -16.98
C LEU A 284 1.30 2.26 -16.66
N SER A 285 1.95 1.72 -17.69
CA SER A 285 3.22 1.03 -17.57
C SER A 285 3.99 1.01 -18.89
N TYR A 286 5.29 0.73 -18.79
CA TYR A 286 6.12 0.46 -19.95
C TYR A 286 7.25 -0.51 -19.57
N GLY A 287 7.79 -1.22 -20.56
CA GLY A 287 8.90 -2.14 -20.35
C GLY A 287 10.25 -1.42 -20.32
N ARG A 288 11.13 -1.81 -19.40
CA ARG A 288 12.52 -1.34 -19.29
C ARG A 288 13.57 -2.40 -19.64
N GLY A 289 13.15 -3.50 -20.28
CA GLY A 289 14.02 -4.59 -20.73
C GLY A 289 14.22 -5.72 -19.70
N ALA A 290 14.88 -6.81 -20.10
CA ALA A 290 14.99 -8.06 -19.35
C ALA A 290 15.95 -8.03 -18.13
N GLY A 291 16.54 -6.89 -17.82
CA GLY A 291 17.55 -6.78 -16.77
C GLY A 291 18.88 -7.45 -17.14
N THR A 292 19.98 -6.96 -16.59
CA THR A 292 21.30 -7.57 -16.76
C THR A 292 21.76 -8.13 -15.42
N PRO A 293 22.31 -9.36 -15.36
CA PRO A 293 22.87 -9.88 -14.12
C PRO A 293 23.99 -8.93 -13.63
N PRO A 294 24.07 -8.66 -12.32
CA PRO A 294 25.15 -7.84 -11.78
C PRO A 294 26.49 -8.48 -12.11
N HIS A 295 27.50 -7.66 -12.40
CA HIS A 295 28.85 -8.15 -12.63
C HIS A 295 29.37 -8.80 -11.34
N LEU A 296 29.39 -10.14 -11.30
CA LEU A 296 29.69 -10.98 -10.12
C LEU A 296 31.10 -10.80 -9.53
N ALA A 297 31.95 -9.95 -10.10
CA ALA A 297 33.29 -9.68 -9.58
C ALA A 297 33.86 -8.35 -10.09
N LYS A 298 33.55 -7.23 -9.43
CA LYS A 298 34.55 -6.16 -9.27
C LYS A 298 35.31 -6.45 -7.98
N PHE A 299 36.27 -7.38 -8.05
CA PHE A 299 37.25 -7.54 -6.98
C PHE A 299 38.07 -6.24 -6.93
N LEU A 300 37.87 -5.46 -5.86
CA LEU A 300 38.62 -4.24 -5.51
C LEU A 300 38.50 -3.11 -6.54
N ASP A 301 37.54 -2.20 -6.31
CA ASP A 301 37.57 -0.89 -6.96
C ASP A 301 38.87 -0.16 -6.57
N ARG A 302 39.64 0.29 -7.57
CA ARG A 302 40.97 0.91 -7.40
C ARG A 302 40.95 2.11 -6.45
N ALA A 303 39.79 2.72 -6.22
CA ALA A 303 39.63 3.86 -5.34
C ALA A 303 39.82 3.53 -3.84
N GLN A 304 39.51 2.30 -3.40
CA GLN A 304 39.64 1.93 -1.98
C GLN A 304 41.03 1.41 -1.58
N VAL A 305 41.90 1.11 -2.55
CA VAL A 305 43.28 0.67 -2.28
C VAL A 305 44.12 1.80 -1.67
N TRP A 306 43.78 3.07 -1.94
CA TRP A 306 44.50 4.23 -1.39
C TRP A 306 44.26 4.50 0.10
N TYR A 307 43.23 3.90 0.71
CA TYR A 307 43.01 4.03 2.16
C TYR A 307 43.73 2.95 2.98
N PHE A 308 44.35 1.97 2.33
CA PHE A 308 45.07 0.86 2.96
C PHE A 308 46.59 0.86 2.67
N LEU A 309 47.11 1.87 1.97
CA LEU A 309 48.53 2.19 1.83
C LEU A 309 48.82 3.51 2.55
#